data_AF-A0A1H3RV44-F1
#
_entry.id   AF-A0A1H3RV44-F1
#
_cell.length_a   1.000
_cell.length_b   1.000
_cell.length_c   1.000
_cell.angle_alpha   90.00
_cell.angle_beta   90.00
_cell.angle_gamma   90.00
#
_symmetry.space_group_name_H-M   'P 1'
#
loop_
_entity.id
_entity.type
_entity.pdbx_description
1 polymer ?
#
loop_
_entity_poly.entity_id
_entity_poly.type
_entity_poly.pdbx_seq_one_letter_code
_entity_poly.pdbx_strand_id
1 'polypeptide(L)'
;MTNDADAILVGGPRDQDSVSAGGTALLELKIDGMIHRYIRTTQQRDQRTVYNYDGMVAPGGGEPGVEDPAARVASPLEEAER
;
A
#
# COMPACT_ATOMS: atom_id res chain seq x y z
N MET A 1 27.11 13.97 8.30
CA MET A 1 26.06 13.56 7.34
C MET A 1 24.75 13.99 7.96
N THR A 2 24.11 15.02 7.42
CA THR A 2 22.80 15.45 7.91
C THR A 2 21.79 14.42 7.41
N ASN A 3 21.04 13.81 8.33
CA ASN A 3 19.94 12.92 7.96
C ASN A 3 18.79 13.82 7.47
N ASP A 4 18.81 14.17 6.17
CA ASP A 4 17.78 14.99 5.50
C ASP A 4 16.47 14.21 5.26
N ALA A 5 16.10 13.34 6.20
CA ALA A 5 14.86 12.59 6.13
C ALA A 5 13.67 13.51 6.41
N ASP A 6 12.86 13.74 5.38
CA ASP A 6 11.67 14.59 5.38
C ASP A 6 10.36 13.79 5.55
N ALA A 7 10.47 12.46 5.64
CA ALA A 7 9.33 11.55 5.77
C ALA A 7 9.53 10.48 6.84
N ILE A 8 8.42 10.02 7.42
CA ILE A 8 8.33 8.84 8.29
C ILE A 8 7.31 7.86 7.73
N LEU A 9 7.68 6.59 7.69
CA LEU A 9 6.84 5.50 7.19
C LEU A 9 6.03 4.90 8.34
N VAL A 10 4.76 4.60 8.10
CA VAL A 10 3.86 4.01 9.09
C VAL A 10 3.19 2.76 8.52
N GLY A 11 3.33 1.66 9.24
CA GLY A 11 2.91 0.33 8.83
C GLY A 11 3.88 -0.35 7.85
N GLY A 12 3.55 -1.58 7.43
CA GLY A 12 4.35 -2.33 6.47
C GLY A 12 5.74 -2.73 6.99
N PRO A 13 6.62 -3.22 6.10
CA PRO A 13 7.94 -3.74 6.49
C PRO A 13 8.97 -2.70 6.95
N ARG A 14 8.69 -1.40 6.77
CA ARG A 14 9.59 -0.28 7.10
C ARG A 14 8.94 0.65 8.12
N ASP A 15 8.10 0.12 9.01
CA ASP A 15 7.42 0.94 10.01
C ASP A 15 8.41 1.73 10.87
N GLN A 16 8.10 3.00 11.10
CA GLN A 16 8.92 3.99 11.81
C GLN A 16 10.25 4.37 11.14
N ASP A 17 10.59 3.82 9.97
CA ASP A 17 11.78 4.25 9.24
C ASP A 17 11.61 5.69 8.75
N SER A 18 12.69 6.47 8.85
CA SER A 18 12.77 7.83 8.31
C SER A 18 13.49 7.81 6.97
N VAL A 19 12.88 8.41 5.94
CA VAL A 19 13.41 8.40 4.57
C VAL A 19 13.35 9.80 3.94
N SER A 20 14.10 9.99 2.85
CA SER A 20 13.94 11.15 1.98
C SER A 20 12.94 10.83 0.87
N ALA A 21 11.81 11.53 0.86
CA ALA A 21 10.68 11.31 -0.03
C ALA A 21 10.52 12.40 -1.10
N GLY A 22 11.15 13.56 -0.90
CA GLY A 22 11.13 14.67 -1.87
C GLY A 22 9.73 15.22 -2.14
N GLY A 23 8.79 15.02 -1.21
CA GLY A 23 7.40 15.47 -1.32
C GLY A 23 6.52 14.71 -2.33
N THR A 24 6.97 13.58 -2.86
CA THR A 24 6.20 12.74 -3.80
C THR A 24 4.88 12.25 -3.20
N ALA A 25 3.86 12.02 -4.02
CA ALA A 25 2.57 11.54 -3.49
C ALA A 25 2.60 10.05 -3.09
N LEU A 26 3.52 9.29 -3.70
CA LEU A 26 3.64 7.84 -3.56
C LEU A 26 5.11 7.48 -3.49
N LEU A 27 5.47 6.68 -2.49
CA LEU A 27 6.79 6.07 -2.34
C LEU A 27 6.70 4.58 -2.63
N GLU A 28 7.63 4.10 -3.45
CA GLU A 28 7.74 2.70 -3.82
C GLU A 28 9.11 2.17 -3.41
N LEU A 29 9.11 1.14 -2.56
CA LEU A 29 10.32 0.53 -2.04
C LEU A 29 10.38 -0.93 -2.46
N LYS A 30 11.47 -1.34 -3.11
CA LYS A 30 11.70 -2.75 -3.43
C LYS A 30 12.27 -3.49 -2.21
N ILE A 31 11.51 -4.42 -1.66
CA ILE A 31 11.87 -5.22 -0.48
C ILE A 31 11.52 -6.68 -0.79
N ASP A 32 12.46 -7.61 -0.59
CA ASP A 32 12.29 -9.04 -0.86
C ASP A 32 11.74 -9.36 -2.26
N GLY A 33 12.16 -8.55 -3.26
CA GLY A 33 11.72 -8.71 -4.64
C GLY A 33 10.32 -8.16 -4.93
N MET A 34 9.61 -7.62 -3.94
CA MET A 34 8.28 -7.03 -4.07
C MET A 34 8.34 -5.51 -3.97
N ILE A 35 7.37 -4.81 -4.59
CA ILE A 35 7.26 -3.35 -4.49
C ILE A 35 6.28 -3.03 -3.37
N HIS A 36 6.77 -2.42 -2.30
CA HIS A 36 5.99 -1.94 -1.18
C HIS A 36 5.65 -0.46 -1.37
N ARG A 37 4.37 -0.14 -1.33
CA ARG A 37 3.85 1.20 -1.58
C ARG A 37 3.50 1.91 -0.28
N TYR A 38 3.89 3.17 -0.18
CA TYR A 38 3.49 4.06 0.90
C TYR A 38 2.91 5.35 0.31
N ILE A 39 1.71 5.72 0.74
CA ILE A 39 1.00 6.89 0.23
C ILE A 39 1.20 8.06 1.19
N ARG A 40 1.53 9.21 0.61
CA ARG A 40 1.66 10.47 1.34
C ARG A 40 0.35 10.83 2.00
N THR A 41 0.42 11.20 3.28
CA THR A 41 -0.73 11.76 4.00
C THR A 41 -0.56 13.27 4.19
N THR A 42 -1.61 13.92 4.70
CA THR A 42 -1.55 15.32 5.17
C THR A 42 -1.00 15.44 6.58
N GLN A 43 -0.75 14.33 7.28
CA GLN A 43 -0.25 14.33 8.66
C GLN A 43 1.26 14.58 8.69
N GLN A 44 1.71 15.23 9.76
CA GLN A 44 3.13 15.40 10.07
C GLN A 44 3.45 14.89 11.48
N ARG A 45 4.67 14.37 11.66
CA ARG A 45 5.25 13.98 12.95
C ARG A 45 6.70 14.45 13.00
N ASP A 46 7.07 15.18 14.05
CA ASP A 46 8.43 15.70 14.23
C ASP A 46 8.97 16.44 12.98
N GLN A 47 8.12 17.26 12.35
CA GLN A 47 8.42 18.02 11.12
C GLN A 47 8.67 17.15 9.87
N ARG A 48 8.31 15.86 9.91
CA ARG A 48 8.35 14.94 8.78
C ARG A 48 6.95 14.59 8.31
N THR A 49 6.80 14.43 6.99
CA THR A 49 5.53 14.00 6.38
C THR A 49 5.31 12.52 6.67
N VAL A 50 4.10 12.16 7.09
CA VAL A 50 3.74 10.74 7.33
C VAL A 50 3.30 10.10 6.01
N TYR A 51 3.86 8.92 5.71
CA TYR A 51 3.39 8.06 4.64
C TYR A 51 2.87 6.75 5.21
N ASN A 52 1.65 6.38 4.82
CA ASN A 52 1.01 5.16 5.28
C ASN A 52 1.23 4.03 4.29
N TYR A 53 1.47 2.82 4.80
CA TYR A 53 1.57 1.64 3.97
C TYR A 53 0.24 1.35 3.24
N ASP A 54 0.32 1.22 1.92
CA ASP A 54 -0.82 0.99 1.02
C ASP A 54 -0.90 -0.46 0.52
N GLY A 55 0.21 -1.20 0.62
CA GLY A 55 0.26 -2.61 0.24
C GLY A 55 1.52 -2.95 -0.53
N MET A 56 1.51 -4.15 -1.12
CA MET A 56 2.61 -4.64 -1.96
C MET A 56 2.09 -5.13 -3.30
N VAL A 57 2.89 -4.93 -4.33
CA VAL A 57 2.63 -5.44 -5.68
C VAL A 57 3.83 -6.21 -6.18
N ALA A 58 3.58 -7.25 -6.99
CA ALA A 58 4.63 -7.91 -7.73
C ALA A 58 5.25 -6.91 -8.73
N PRO A 59 6.57 -6.96 -9.00
CA PRO A 59 7.22 -6.03 -9.94
C PRO A 59 6.66 -6.11 -11.36
N GLY A 60 6.06 -7.25 -11.73
CA GLY A 60 5.40 -7.45 -13.03
C GLY A 60 3.92 -7.01 -13.06
N GLY A 61 3.38 -6.49 -11.95
CA GLY A 61 1.94 -6.25 -11.79
C GLY A 61 1.15 -7.54 -11.52
N GLY A 62 -0.09 -7.38 -11.03
CA GLY A 62 -1.08 -8.46 -11.07
C GLY A 62 -1.75 -8.44 -12.45
N GLU A 63 -1.95 -9.61 -13.06
CA GLU A 63 -2.68 -9.69 -14.32
C GLU A 63 -4.11 -9.16 -14.14
N PRO A 64 -4.52 -8.11 -14.87
CA PRO A 64 -5.89 -7.62 -14.82
C PRO A 64 -6.85 -8.73 -15.33
N GLY A 65 -7.89 -9.05 -14.56
CA GLY A 65 -8.98 -9.92 -15.01
C GLY A 65 -8.87 -11.41 -14.66
N VAL A 66 -7.94 -11.83 -13.79
CA VAL A 66 -7.93 -13.20 -13.21
C VAL A 66 -8.89 -13.30 -12.00
N GLU A 67 -10.00 -12.58 -12.07
CA GLU A 67 -11.13 -12.78 -11.18
C GLU A 67 -12.02 -13.84 -11.82
N ASP A 68 -12.03 -15.04 -11.24
CA ASP A 68 -12.92 -16.10 -11.71
C ASP A 68 -14.38 -15.61 -11.60
N PRO A 69 -15.09 -15.40 -12.73
CA PRO A 69 -16.49 -15.00 -12.69
C PRO A 69 -17.37 -16.03 -11.99
N ALA A 70 -16.96 -17.31 -11.96
CA ALA A 70 -17.67 -18.40 -11.28
C ALA A 70 -17.45 -18.38 -9.76
N ALA A 71 -16.42 -17.69 -9.25
CA ALA A 71 -16.26 -17.42 -7.83
C ALA A 71 -17.20 -16.30 -7.34
N ARG A 72 -17.90 -15.60 -8.25
CA ARG A 72 -19.07 -14.79 -7.90
C ARG A 72 -20.24 -15.74 -7.62
N VAL A 73 -20.15 -16.46 -6.49
CA VAL A 73 -21.26 -17.24 -5.99
C VAL A 73 -22.42 -16.26 -5.78
N ALA A 74 -23.42 -16.31 -6.66
CA ALA A 74 -24.68 -15.66 -6.44
C ALA A 74 -25.23 -16.18 -5.11
N SER A 75 -25.63 -15.27 -4.22
CA SER A 75 -26.29 -15.60 -2.96
C SER A 75 -27.34 -16.71 -3.18
N PRO A 76 -27.49 -17.68 -2.27
CA PRO A 76 -28.57 -18.64 -2.39
C PRO A 76 -29.88 -17.83 -2.41
N LEU A 77 -30.57 -17.85 -3.55
CA LEU A 77 -31.98 -17.49 -3.60
C LEU A 77 -32.67 -18.51 -2.71
N GLU A 78 -33.08 -18.08 -1.52
CA GLU A 78 -33.98 -18.84 -0.66
C GLU A 78 -35.15 -19.31 -1.52
N GLU A 79 -35.24 -20.63 -1.65
CA GLU A 79 -36.39 -21.39 -2.10
C GLU A 79 -37.55 -21.07 -1.13
N ALA A 80 -38.24 -19.96 -1.39
CA ALA A 80 -39.51 -19.66 -0.76
C ALA A 80 -40.61 -20.34 -1.57
N GLU A 81 -40.74 -21.66 -1.40
CA GLU A 81 -41.97 -22.36 -1.75
C GLU A 81 -43.09 -21.91 -0.80
N ARG A 82 -44.11 -21.23 -1.32
CA ARG A 82 -45.50 -21.45 -0.90
C ARG A 82 -46.54 -20.95 -1.89
#